data_AF-A0A914Z5C2-F1
#
_entry.id   AF-A0A914Z5C2-F1
#
_cell.length_a   1.000
_cell.length_b   1.000
_cell.length_c   1.000
_cell.angle_alpha   90.00
_cell.angle_beta   90.00
_cell.angle_gamma   90.00
#
_symmetry.space_group_name_H-M   'P 1'
#
loop_
_entity.id
_entity.type
_entity.pdbx_description
1 polymer ?
#
loop_
_entity_poly.entity_id
_entity_poly.type
_entity_poly.pdbx_seq_one_letter_code
_entity_poly.pdbx_strand_id
1 'polypeptide(L)'
;MNEIIIDPDWGFKLVEENNNIFFEIETPSGAARFPQELVLSVFMKTMKLRAESNMGTQIKEISLSTSFRLTESQKAVFEKAALKNALQILSFVVNDRQ
;
A
#
# COMPACT_ATOMS: atom_id res chain seq x y z
N MET A 1 -19.35 14.99 0.89
CA MET A 1 -20.35 13.99 0.44
C MET A 1 -19.54 12.71 0.24
N ASN A 2 -19.90 11.61 0.90
CA ASN A 2 -19.11 10.38 0.80
C ASN A 2 -19.65 9.55 -0.36
N GLU A 3 -18.78 9.21 -1.31
CA GLU A 3 -19.14 8.34 -2.43
C GLU A 3 -18.70 6.92 -2.09
N ILE A 4 -19.61 5.97 -2.27
CA ILE A 4 -19.31 4.55 -2.06
C ILE A 4 -18.97 3.99 -3.44
N ILE A 5 -17.73 3.54 -3.60
CA ILE A 5 -17.26 2.86 -4.80
C ILE A 5 -17.31 1.37 -4.49
N ILE A 6 -18.25 0.66 -5.11
CA ILE A 6 -18.30 -0.81 -5.08
C ILE A 6 -17.95 -1.28 -6.47
N ASP A 7 -16.71 -1.70 -6.67
CA ASP A 7 -16.38 -2.54 -7.81
C ASP A 7 -16.81 -3.98 -7.44
N PRO A 8 -17.82 -4.55 -8.12
CA PRO A 8 -18.36 -5.86 -7.79
C PRO A 8 -17.31 -6.98 -7.87
N ASP A 9 -16.20 -6.77 -8.60
CA ASP A 9 -15.17 -7.80 -8.79
C ASP A 9 -14.14 -7.85 -7.65
N TRP A 10 -14.08 -6.84 -6.77
CA TRP A 10 -12.99 -6.70 -5.80
C TRP A 10 -13.30 -7.38 -4.46
N GLY A 11 -14.58 -7.59 -4.14
CA GLY A 11 -15.00 -8.27 -2.90
C GLY A 11 -14.78 -7.47 -1.61
N PHE A 12 -14.39 -6.20 -1.70
CA PHE A 12 -14.27 -5.27 -0.58
C PHE A 12 -14.85 -3.90 -0.94
N LYS A 13 -15.31 -3.16 0.07
CA LYS A 13 -15.94 -1.85 -0.11
C LYS A 13 -14.90 -0.75 -0.10
N LEU A 14 -14.99 0.17 -1.06
CA LEU A 14 -14.22 1.41 -1.06
C LEU A 14 -15.13 2.59 -0.73
N VAL A 15 -14.59 3.53 0.03
CA VAL A 15 -15.27 4.78 0.38
C VAL A 15 -14.37 5.94 0.01
N GLU A 16 -14.90 6.89 -0.75
CA GLU A 16 -14.21 8.14 -1.06
C GLU A 16 -14.69 9.26 -0.12
N GLU A 17 -13.74 9.92 0.54
CA GLU A 17 -13.98 11.05 1.43
C GLU A 17 -12.87 12.10 1.25
N ASN A 18 -13.25 13.34 0.92
CA ASN A 18 -12.32 14.46 0.65
C ASN A 18 -11.23 14.08 -0.40
N ASN A 19 -11.62 13.41 -1.48
CA ASN A 19 -10.75 12.89 -2.53
C ASN A 19 -9.71 11.85 -2.06
N ASN A 20 -9.96 11.21 -0.91
CA ASN A 20 -9.16 10.08 -0.43
C ASN A 20 -10.02 8.82 -0.45
N ILE A 21 -9.46 7.74 -0.96
CA ILE A 21 -10.11 6.44 -0.99
C ILE A 21 -9.67 5.62 0.23
N PHE A 22 -10.63 5.00 0.89
CA PHE A 22 -10.45 4.13 2.04
C PHE A 22 -11.00 2.75 1.74
N PHE A 23 -10.33 1.72 2.27
CA PHE A 23 -10.87 0.37 2.37
C PHE A 23 -11.77 0.31 3.60
N GLU A 24 -13.05 0.04 3.41
CA GLU A 24 -13.99 -0.18 4.51
C GLU A 24 -14.16 -1.69 4.72
N ILE A 25 -13.82 -2.15 5.93
CA ILE A 25 -13.87 -3.56 6.31
C ILE A 25 -14.79 -3.68 7.52
N GLU A 26 -15.72 -4.64 7.47
CA GLU A 26 -16.54 -5.00 8.62
C GLU A 26 -15.68 -5.73 9.66
N THR A 27 -15.65 -5.20 10.88
CA THR A 27 -15.00 -5.84 12.03
C THR A 27 -16.06 -6.24 13.07
N PRO A 28 -15.74 -7.11 14.03
CA PRO A 28 -16.66 -7.41 15.14
C PRO A 28 -17.11 -6.16 15.93
N SER A 29 -16.32 -5.09 15.90
CA SER A 29 -16.60 -3.78 16.52
C SER A 29 -17.33 -2.79 15.60
N GLY A 30 -17.70 -3.19 14.38
CA GLY A 30 -18.32 -2.35 13.34
C GLY A 30 -17.40 -2.05 12.16
N ALA A 31 -17.91 -1.31 11.18
CA ALA A 31 -17.15 -0.92 9.99
C ALA A 31 -15.95 -0.04 10.36
N ALA A 32 -14.76 -0.45 9.91
CA ALA A 32 -13.51 0.29 10.08
C ALA A 32 -12.97 0.72 8.71
N ARG A 33 -12.40 1.92 8.64
CA ARG A 33 -11.84 2.49 7.41
C ARG A 33 -10.33 2.55 7.49
N PHE A 34 -9.67 2.05 6.45
CA PHE A 34 -8.22 2.01 6.35
C PHE A 34 -7.76 2.76 5.10
N PRO A 35 -6.84 3.73 5.22
CA PRO A 35 -6.32 4.43 4.06
C PRO A 35 -5.39 3.51 3.25
N GLN A 36 -5.21 3.79 1.97
CA GLN A 36 -4.48 2.92 1.04
C GLN A 36 -3.05 2.63 1.49
N GLU A 37 -2.34 3.63 2.01
CA GLU A 37 -0.96 3.46 2.47
C GLU A 37 -0.85 2.53 3.68
N LEU A 38 -1.92 2.36 4.46
CA LEU A 38 -1.93 1.43 5.58
C LEU A 38 -2.07 -0.01 5.10
N VAL A 39 -2.92 -0.27 4.10
CA VAL A 39 -3.04 -1.61 3.50
C VAL A 39 -1.72 -2.00 2.83
N LEU A 40 -1.11 -1.09 2.08
CA LEU A 40 0.20 -1.31 1.46
C LEU A 40 1.32 -1.50 2.50
N SER A 41 1.26 -0.79 3.64
CA SER A 41 2.29 -0.93 4.67
C SER A 41 2.28 -2.32 5.31
N VAL A 42 1.11 -2.96 5.45
CA VAL A 42 1.01 -4.34 5.94
C VAL A 42 1.76 -5.30 5.00
N PHE A 43 1.56 -5.14 3.68
CA PHE A 43 2.26 -5.96 2.69
C PHE A 43 3.78 -5.74 2.74
N MET A 44 4.22 -4.47 2.77
CA MET A 44 5.65 -4.13 2.87
C MET A 44 6.27 -4.68 4.16
N LYS A 45 5.55 -4.64 5.29
CA LYS A 45 6.01 -5.20 6.56
C LYS A 45 6.29 -6.70 6.44
N THR A 46 5.36 -7.45 5.85
CA THR A 46 5.50 -8.89 5.65
C THR A 46 6.73 -9.22 4.79
N MET A 47 6.92 -8.47 3.70
CA MET A 47 8.09 -8.65 2.83
C MET A 47 9.41 -8.29 3.53
N LYS A 48 9.42 -7.19 4.30
CA LYS A 48 10.56 -6.78 5.12
C LYS A 48 10.94 -7.87 6.12
N LEU A 49 9.99 -8.33 6.94
CA LEU A 49 10.25 -9.37 7.95
C LEU A 49 10.80 -10.65 7.33
N ARG A 50 10.29 -11.05 6.17
CA ARG A 50 10.80 -12.22 5.43
C ARG A 50 12.24 -12.00 4.96
N ALA A 51 12.55 -10.84 4.39
CA ALA A 51 13.91 -10.52 3.94
C ALA A 51 14.88 -10.44 5.12
N GLU A 52 14.49 -9.79 6.21
CA GLU A 52 15.28 -9.66 7.44
C GLU A 52 15.56 -11.04 8.07
N SER A 53 14.56 -11.91 8.13
CA SER A 53 14.73 -13.28 8.62
C SER A 53 15.70 -14.10 7.76
N ASN A 54 15.73 -13.88 6.45
CA ASN A 54 16.62 -14.60 5.54
C ASN A 54 18.05 -14.05 5.56
N MET A 55 18.21 -12.74 5.73
CA MET A 55 19.52 -12.07 5.67
C MET A 55 20.16 -11.93 7.06
N GLY A 56 19.41 -12.12 8.14
CA GLY A 56 19.89 -11.94 9.51
C GLY A 56 20.21 -10.47 9.86
N THR A 57 19.71 -9.52 9.08
CA THR A 57 19.98 -8.08 9.25
C THR A 57 18.75 -7.25 8.95
N GLN A 58 18.72 -6.04 9.48
CA GLN A 58 17.62 -5.10 9.28
C GLN A 58 17.64 -4.51 7.86
N ILE A 59 16.48 -4.46 7.21
CA ILE A 59 16.32 -3.82 5.90
C ILE A 59 15.80 -2.39 6.10
N LYS A 60 16.50 -1.43 5.49
CA LYS A 60 16.19 0.00 5.58
C LYS A 60 15.89 0.63 4.23
N GLU A 61 16.38 0.05 3.15
CA GLU A 61 16.29 0.60 1.80
C GLU A 61 15.72 -0.45 0.85
N ILE A 62 14.85 -0.01 -0.04
CA ILE A 62 14.20 -0.89 -1.04
C ILE A 62 14.12 -0.19 -2.39
N SER A 63 14.06 -0.98 -3.46
CA SER A 63 13.56 -0.53 -4.76
C SER A 63 12.27 -1.29 -5.06
N LEU A 64 11.26 -0.60 -5.60
CA LEU A 64 9.96 -1.19 -5.89
C LEU A 64 9.80 -1.37 -7.39
N SER A 65 9.38 -2.56 -7.80
CA SER A 65 9.05 -2.82 -9.21
C SER A 65 7.57 -2.62 -9.49
N THR A 66 7.24 -1.93 -10.58
CA THR A 66 5.86 -1.68 -11.02
C THR A 66 5.68 -2.11 -12.48
N SER A 67 4.46 -2.45 -12.87
CA SER A 67 4.11 -2.81 -14.26
C SER A 67 3.88 -1.60 -15.16
N PHE A 68 3.79 -0.40 -14.59
CA PHE A 68 3.60 0.85 -15.31
C PHE A 68 4.26 2.00 -14.55
N ARG A 69 4.44 3.13 -15.25
CA ARG A 69 4.93 4.37 -14.64
C ARG A 69 3.89 4.94 -13.68
N LEU A 70 4.27 5.07 -12.41
CA LEU A 70 3.44 5.70 -11.39
C LEU A 70 3.45 7.23 -11.55
N THR A 71 2.30 7.85 -11.30
CA THR A 71 2.22 9.30 -11.08
C THR A 71 2.87 9.68 -9.75
N GLU A 72 3.22 10.95 -9.56
CA GLU A 72 3.80 11.42 -8.29
C GLU A 72 2.86 11.19 -7.10
N SER A 73 1.55 11.35 -7.31
CA SER A 73 0.55 11.06 -6.28
C SER A 73 0.55 9.58 -5.89
N GLN A 74 0.66 8.66 -6.85
CA GLN A 74 0.76 7.23 -6.58
C GLN A 74 2.07 6.90 -5.85
N LYS A 75 3.21 7.45 -6.27
CA LYS A 75 4.50 7.27 -5.58
C LYS A 75 4.45 7.70 -4.12
N ALA A 76 3.84 8.84 -3.83
CA ALA A 76 3.70 9.35 -2.48
C ALA A 76 2.92 8.38 -1.55
N VAL A 77 1.95 7.64 -2.08
CA VAL A 77 1.23 6.59 -1.31
C VAL A 77 2.19 5.45 -0.94
N PHE A 78 3.01 4.98 -1.88
CA PHE A 78 4.02 3.95 -1.61
C PHE A 78 5.07 4.44 -0.61
N GLU A 79 5.53 5.68 -0.73
CA GLU A 79 6.50 6.28 0.19
C GLU A 79 5.94 6.39 1.61
N LYS A 80 4.69 6.83 1.77
CA LYS A 80 4.01 6.84 3.08
C LYS A 80 3.90 5.43 3.68
N ALA A 81 3.60 4.43 2.85
CA ALA A 81 3.54 3.03 3.28
C ALA A 81 4.91 2.48 3.72
N ALA A 82 5.98 2.84 2.98
CA ALA A 82 7.35 2.46 3.30
C ALA A 82 7.83 3.13 4.59
N LEU A 83 7.53 4.41 4.78
CA LEU A 83 7.90 5.17 5.97
C LEU A 83 7.29 4.57 7.26
N LYS A 84 6.04 4.09 7.20
CA LYS A 84 5.41 3.36 8.33
C LYS A 84 6.20 2.13 8.77
N ASN A 85 7.04 1.58 7.89
CA ASN A 85 7.89 0.42 8.15
C ASN A 85 9.38 0.78 8.33
N ALA A 86 9.71 2.07 8.48
CA ALA A 86 11.09 2.57 8.50
C ALA A 86 11.90 2.08 7.29
N LEU A 87 11.28 2.15 6.10
CA LEU A 87 11.89 1.87 4.81
C LEU A 87 12.00 3.15 3.98
N GLN A 88 13.12 3.31 3.30
CA GLN A 88 13.33 4.31 2.26
C GLN A 88 13.22 3.64 0.88
N ILE A 89 12.41 4.23 0.00
CA ILE A 89 12.35 3.82 -1.40
C ILE A 89 13.46 4.57 -2.15
N LEU A 90 14.40 3.82 -2.73
CA LEU A 90 15.48 4.37 -3.54
C LEU A 90 15.03 4.65 -4.97
N SER A 91 14.21 3.75 -5.52
CA SER A 91 13.73 3.86 -6.89
C SER A 91 12.44 3.08 -7.14
N PHE A 92 11.69 3.55 -8.15
CA PHE A 92 10.60 2.80 -8.77
C PHE A 92 11.09 2.30 -10.13
N VAL A 93 11.14 0.97 -10.29
CA VAL A 93 11.63 0.30 -11.50
C VAL A 93 10.43 -0.21 -12.28
N VAL A 94 10.25 0.26 -13.51
CA VAL A 94 9.19 -0.28 -14.38
C VAL A 94 9.72 -1.55 -15.04
N ASN A 95 9.03 -2.67 -14.82
CA ASN A 95 9.33 -3.92 -15.50
C ASN A 95 8.47 -4.04 -16.76
N ASP A 96 8.99 -3.56 -17.89
CA ASP A 96 8.32 -3.61 -19.21
C ASP A 96 8.31 -5.03 -19.84
N ARG A 97 8.45 -6.10 -19.05
CA ARG A 97 8.38 -7.48 -19.54
C ARG A 97 6.93 -7.97 -19.52
N GLN A 98 6.15 -7.53 -20.51
CA GLN A 98 4.95 -8.24 -20.98
C GLN A 98 5.21 -8.77 -22.38
#